data_AF-A0A6N9BBD9-F1
#
_entry.id   AF-A0A6N9BBD9-F1
#
_cell.length_a   1.000
_cell.length_b   1.000
_cell.length_c   1.000
_cell.angle_alpha   90.00
_cell.angle_beta   90.00
_cell.angle_gamma   90.00
#
_symmetry.space_group_name_H-M   'P 1'
#
loop_
_entity.id
_entity.type
_entity.pdbx_description
1 polymer ?
#
loop_
_entity_poly.entity_id
_entity_poly.type
_entity_poly.pdbx_seq_one_letter_code
_entity_poly.pdbx_strand_id
1 'polypeptide(L)'
;SDIYSLGMFSKHAPVQAFSLLLLMFSLAGIVPLIGFFAKLYVFLAVIEVGMYWLALGGAIASVIGAYYYLRLVYFMYFGDEGESLDDNMTRTSQITLVLSGVFVIVGVANLFGIIDISQAATGMLFN
;
A
#
# COMPACT_ATOMS: atom_id res chain seq x y z
N SER A 1 -10.59 -13.84 -17.01
CA SER A 1 -9.89 -12.67 -16.43
C SER A 1 -10.59 -12.36 -15.13
N ASP A 2 -10.39 -13.23 -14.14
CA ASP A 2 -11.37 -13.41 -13.08
C ASP A 2 -10.92 -12.76 -11.80
N ILE A 3 -11.30 -11.50 -11.66
CA ILE A 3 -11.35 -10.80 -10.38
C ILE A 3 -12.29 -11.51 -9.37
N TYR A 4 -13.15 -12.41 -9.86
CA TYR A 4 -14.08 -13.22 -9.06
C TYR A 4 -13.46 -14.52 -8.50
N SER A 5 -12.29 -14.98 -8.98
CA SER A 5 -11.63 -16.19 -8.46
C SER A 5 -10.85 -15.97 -7.15
N LEU A 6 -10.73 -14.71 -6.72
CA LEU A 6 -10.11 -14.30 -5.45
C LEU A 6 -10.97 -14.63 -4.21
N GLY A 7 -12.19 -15.15 -4.42
CA GLY A 7 -13.11 -15.52 -3.35
C GLY A 7 -12.51 -16.58 -2.43
N MET A 8 -12.51 -16.31 -1.12
CA MET A 8 -12.06 -17.21 -0.05
C MET A 8 -10.58 -17.59 0.05
N PHE A 9 -9.66 -16.84 -0.57
CA PHE A 9 -8.21 -17.00 -0.27
C PHE A 9 -7.89 -16.84 1.23
N SER A 10 -8.72 -16.07 1.97
CA SER A 10 -8.63 -15.93 3.42
C SER A 10 -8.98 -17.19 4.22
N LYS A 11 -9.76 -18.15 3.67
CA LYS A 11 -10.04 -19.43 4.33
C LYS A 11 -8.91 -20.45 4.13
N HIS A 12 -8.24 -20.41 2.98
CA HIS A 12 -7.15 -21.34 2.65
C HIS A 12 -5.78 -20.87 3.17
N ALA A 13 -5.50 -19.57 3.13
CA ALA A 13 -4.21 -19.02 3.55
C ALA A 13 -4.36 -17.64 4.24
N PRO A 14 -4.83 -17.60 5.50
CA PRO A 14 -5.17 -16.35 6.20
C PRO A 14 -3.99 -15.39 6.34
N VAL A 15 -2.76 -15.90 6.51
CA VAL A 15 -1.54 -15.08 6.63
C VAL A 15 -1.20 -14.38 5.30
N GLN A 16 -1.46 -15.04 4.18
CA GLN A 16 -1.19 -14.51 2.84
C GLN A 16 -2.25 -13.48 2.45
N ALA A 17 -3.52 -13.75 2.74
CA ALA A 17 -4.62 -12.79 2.59
C ALA A 17 -4.39 -11.53 3.45
N PHE A 18 -3.89 -11.69 4.68
CA PHE A 18 -3.54 -10.54 5.53
C PHE A 18 -2.36 -9.75 4.97
N SER A 19 -1.31 -10.42 4.50
CA SER A 19 -0.14 -9.75 3.90
C SER A 19 -0.52 -8.98 2.63
N LEU A 20 -1.39 -9.54 1.79
CA LEU A 20 -1.91 -8.88 0.60
C LEU A 20 -2.82 -7.70 0.95
N LEU A 21 -3.70 -7.84 1.94
CA LEU A 21 -4.52 -6.74 2.46
C LEU A 21 -3.62 -5.59 2.95
N LEU A 22 -2.58 -5.91 3.71
CA LEU A 22 -1.67 -4.93 4.27
C LEU A 22 -0.88 -4.20 3.17
N LEU A 23 -0.47 -4.92 2.12
CA LEU A 23 0.18 -4.37 0.94
C LEU A 23 -0.76 -3.47 0.13
N MET A 24 -2.00 -3.91 -0.11
CA MET A 24 -3.03 -3.11 -0.81
C MET A 24 -3.38 -1.85 -0.04
N PHE A 25 -3.53 -1.92 1.28
CA PHE A 25 -3.76 -0.74 2.11
C PHE A 25 -2.55 0.21 2.13
N SER A 26 -1.32 -0.34 2.04
CA SER A 26 -0.11 0.48 1.96
C SER A 26 -0.04 1.24 0.64
N LEU A 27 -0.40 0.60 -0.48
CA LEU A 27 -0.50 1.25 -1.79
C LEU A 27 -1.66 2.27 -1.84
N ALA A 28 -2.80 1.95 -1.22
CA ALA A 28 -3.93 2.86 -1.10
C ALA A 28 -3.55 4.14 -0.34
N GLY A 29 -2.64 4.01 0.64
CA GLY A 29 -2.25 5.10 1.52
C GLY A 29 -3.33 5.39 2.55
N ILE A 30 -3.89 4.34 3.17
CA ILE A 30 -4.78 4.50 4.32
C ILE A 30 -3.93 4.88 5.55
N VAL A 31 -4.51 5.71 6.42
CA VAL A 31 -3.89 6.46 7.53
C VAL A 31 -2.77 5.75 8.33
N PRO A 32 -2.78 4.41 8.59
CA PRO A 32 -1.70 3.77 9.36
C PRO A 32 -0.52 3.18 8.54
N LEU A 33 -0.41 3.38 7.22
CA LEU A 33 0.58 2.66 6.38
C LEU A 33 1.60 3.55 5.65
N ILE A 34 2.75 2.95 5.27
CA ILE A 34 3.91 3.64 4.67
C ILE A 34 3.53 4.57 3.51
N GLY A 35 2.66 4.10 2.60
CA GLY A 35 2.29 4.88 1.41
C GLY A 35 1.46 6.13 1.72
N PHE A 36 0.82 6.21 2.91
CA PHE A 36 0.18 7.45 3.36
C PHE A 36 1.23 8.50 3.73
N PHE A 37 2.25 8.12 4.49
CA PHE A 37 3.34 9.02 4.88
C PHE A 37 4.04 9.63 3.68
N ALA A 38 4.30 8.83 2.63
CA ALA A 38 4.89 9.33 1.39
C ALA A 38 4.08 10.48 0.77
N LYS A 39 2.75 10.34 0.68
CA LYS A 39 1.87 11.40 0.16
C LYS A 39 1.78 12.59 1.11
N LEU A 40 1.74 12.34 2.43
CA LEU A 40 1.68 13.39 3.44
C LEU A 40 2.91 14.30 3.37
N TYR A 41 4.11 13.75 3.22
CA TYR A 41 5.33 14.54 3.04
C TYR A 41 5.27 15.42 1.79
N VAL A 42 4.74 14.90 0.69
CA VAL A 42 4.53 15.70 -0.54
C VAL A 42 3.51 16.82 -0.28
N PHE A 43 2.42 16.55 0.43
CA PHE A 43 1.43 17.58 0.76
C PHE A 43 1.98 18.65 1.69
N LEU A 44 2.77 18.27 2.71
CA LEU A 44 3.43 19.22 3.61
C LEU A 44 4.38 20.13 2.82
N ALA A 45 5.23 19.56 1.96
CA ALA A 45 6.14 20.35 1.11
C ALA A 45 5.38 21.33 0.19
N VAL A 46 4.26 20.90 -0.39
CA VAL A 46 3.44 21.74 -1.27
C VAL A 46 2.73 22.86 -0.50
N ILE A 47 2.28 22.59 0.73
CA ILE A 47 1.64 23.58 1.61
C ILE A 47 2.68 24.61 2.09
N GLU A 48 3.89 24.19 2.44
CA GLU A 48 4.99 25.08 2.82
C GLU A 48 5.35 26.08 1.72
N VAL A 49 5.25 25.67 0.45
CA VAL A 49 5.48 26.53 -0.73
C VAL A 49 4.21 27.29 -1.15
N GLY A 50 3.10 27.17 -0.41
CA GLY A 50 1.84 27.87 -0.66
C GLY A 50 1.05 27.39 -1.89
N MET A 51 1.39 26.22 -2.44
CA MET A 51 0.81 25.68 -3.67
C MET A 51 -0.44 24.83 -3.40
N TYR A 52 -1.44 25.41 -2.74
CA TYR A 52 -2.65 24.70 -2.27
C TYR A 52 -3.42 23.92 -3.37
N TRP A 53 -3.36 24.37 -4.63
CA TRP A 53 -4.01 23.69 -5.74
C TRP A 53 -3.44 22.29 -6.02
N LEU A 54 -2.12 22.10 -5.88
CA LEU A 54 -1.49 20.78 -6.02
C LEU A 54 -1.86 19.87 -4.85
N ALA A 55 -1.94 20.42 -3.63
CA ALA A 55 -2.37 19.66 -2.45
C ALA A 55 -3.80 19.13 -2.66
N LEU A 56 -4.70 19.97 -3.17
CA LEU A 56 -6.08 19.56 -3.49
C LEU A 56 -6.13 18.49 -4.59
N GLY A 57 -5.40 18.68 -5.70
CA GLY A 57 -5.35 17.71 -6.79
C GLY A 57 -4.80 16.34 -6.33
N GLY A 58 -3.73 16.36 -5.53
CA GLY A 58 -3.15 15.14 -4.98
C GLY A 58 -4.04 14.47 -3.93
N ALA A 59 -4.78 15.23 -3.13
CA ALA A 59 -5.77 14.68 -2.20
C ALA A 59 -6.89 13.95 -2.95
N ILE A 60 -7.44 14.54 -4.01
CA ILE A 60 -8.47 13.91 -4.85
C ILE A 60 -7.93 12.63 -5.49
N ALA A 61 -6.73 12.67 -6.08
CA ALA A 61 -6.10 11.49 -6.67
C ALA A 61 -5.90 10.37 -5.64
N SER A 62 -5.57 10.73 -4.38
CA SER A 62 -5.44 9.77 -3.30
C SER A 62 -6.77 9.11 -2.92
N VAL A 63 -7.87 9.88 -2.87
CA VAL A 63 -9.21 9.35 -2.59
C VAL A 63 -9.67 8.40 -3.69
N ILE A 64 -9.44 8.74 -4.96
CA ILE A 64 -9.76 7.88 -6.10
C ILE A 64 -9.00 6.55 -5.98
N GLY A 65 -7.69 6.61 -5.75
CA GLY A 65 -6.88 5.40 -5.56
C GLY A 65 -7.40 4.55 -4.41
N ALA A 66 -7.63 5.16 -3.24
CA ALA A 66 -8.13 4.46 -2.06
C ALA A 66 -9.45 3.73 -2.33
N TYR A 67 -10.37 4.33 -3.09
CA TYR A 67 -11.63 3.69 -3.47
C TYR A 67 -11.41 2.39 -4.27
N TYR A 68 -10.53 2.39 -5.27
CA TYR A 68 -10.25 1.19 -6.07
C TYR A 68 -9.60 0.07 -5.25
N TYR A 69 -8.65 0.41 -4.37
CA TYR A 69 -7.98 -0.57 -3.52
C TYR A 69 -8.90 -1.15 -2.43
N LEU A 70 -9.71 -0.30 -1.77
CA LEU A 70 -10.69 -0.74 -0.78
C LEU A 70 -11.73 -1.68 -1.40
N ARG A 71 -12.19 -1.36 -2.62
CA ARG A 71 -13.11 -2.21 -3.38
C ARG A 71 -12.51 -3.59 -3.66
N LEU A 72 -11.23 -3.66 -4.02
CA LEU A 72 -10.53 -4.92 -4.26
C LEU A 72 -10.43 -5.77 -2.98
N VAL A 73 -10.04 -5.16 -1.85
CA VAL A 73 -9.95 -5.85 -0.55
C VAL A 73 -11.33 -6.34 -0.09
N TYR A 74 -12.37 -5.54 -0.31
CA TYR A 74 -13.75 -5.92 -0.01
C TYR A 74 -14.16 -7.19 -0.76
N PHE A 75 -13.89 -7.27 -2.07
CA PHE A 75 -14.19 -8.49 -2.84
C PHE A 75 -13.37 -9.70 -2.38
N MET A 76 -12.14 -9.50 -1.93
CA MET A 76 -11.26 -10.58 -1.46
C MET A 76 -11.68 -11.19 -0.11
N TYR A 77 -12.23 -10.37 0.80
CA TYR A 77 -12.66 -10.82 2.14
C TYR A 77 -14.17 -11.10 2.27
N PHE A 78 -15.00 -10.38 1.51
CA PHE A 78 -16.47 -10.41 1.62
C PHE A 78 -17.19 -10.71 0.29
N GLY A 79 -16.46 -10.99 -0.80
CA GLY A 79 -17.05 -11.41 -2.07
C GLY A 79 -17.55 -12.86 -2.05
N ASP A 80 -18.43 -13.19 -3.01
CA ASP A 80 -18.97 -14.55 -3.20
C ASP A 80 -17.89 -15.55 -3.68
N GLU A 81 -18.10 -16.83 -3.40
CA GLU A 81 -17.26 -17.98 -3.82
C GLU A 81 -17.26 -18.14 -5.36
N GLY A 82 -16.44 -17.35 -6.07
CA GLY A 82 -16.08 -17.62 -7.47
C GLY A 82 -14.97 -18.66 -7.58
N GLU A 83 -14.80 -19.25 -8.78
CA GLU A 83 -13.85 -20.35 -9.08
C GLU A 83 -12.53 -20.23 -8.31
N SER A 84 -12.22 -21.21 -7.49
CA SER A 84 -10.99 -21.24 -6.69
C SER A 84 -9.77 -21.00 -7.57
N LEU A 85 -8.97 -19.98 -7.25
CA LEU A 85 -7.60 -19.89 -7.75
C LEU A 85 -6.92 -21.23 -7.47
N ASP A 86 -6.40 -21.82 -8.54
CA ASP A 86 -5.58 -23.01 -8.52
C ASP A 86 -4.57 -22.86 -7.37
N ASP A 87 -4.66 -23.72 -6.35
CA ASP A 87 -3.94 -23.64 -5.05
C ASP A 87 -2.43 -23.91 -5.20
N ASN A 88 -1.91 -23.71 -6.40
CA ASN A 88 -0.54 -23.95 -6.83
C ASN A 88 0.34 -22.71 -6.60
N MET A 89 0.15 -22.01 -5.49
CA MET A 89 1.02 -20.90 -5.14
C MET A 89 2.38 -21.46 -4.72
N THR A 90 3.36 -21.42 -5.63
CA THR A 90 4.72 -21.90 -5.39
C THR A 90 5.27 -21.32 -4.09
N ARG A 91 5.91 -22.16 -3.26
CA ARG A 91 6.40 -21.82 -1.91
C ARG A 91 7.25 -20.52 -1.89
N THR A 92 7.94 -20.21 -2.98
CA THR A 92 8.67 -18.95 -3.20
C THR A 92 7.76 -17.72 -3.19
N SER A 93 6.61 -17.76 -3.88
CA SER A 93 5.64 -16.64 -3.95
C SER A 93 5.03 -16.36 -2.58
N GLN A 94 4.69 -17.41 -1.82
CA GLN A 94 4.20 -17.29 -0.46
C GLN A 94 5.19 -16.57 0.46
N ILE A 95 6.47 -16.95 0.40
CA ILE A 95 7.52 -16.33 1.21
C ILE A 95 7.70 -14.87 0.82
N THR A 96 7.75 -14.55 -0.47
CA THR A 96 7.90 -13.16 -0.94
C THR A 96 6.74 -12.27 -0.50
N LEU A 97 5.50 -12.78 -0.55
CA LEU A 97 4.32 -12.04 -0.12
C LEU A 97 4.35 -11.73 1.38
N VAL A 98 4.66 -12.74 2.21
CA VAL A 98 4.78 -12.56 3.66
C VAL A 98 5.92 -11.61 4.00
N LEU A 99 7.07 -11.76 3.36
CA LEU A 99 8.22 -10.88 3.53
C LEU A 99 7.86 -9.42 3.19
N SER A 100 7.10 -9.20 2.12
CA SER A 100 6.62 -7.87 1.73
C SER A 100 5.66 -7.28 2.76
N GLY A 101 4.76 -8.09 3.34
CA GLY A 101 3.89 -7.67 4.44
C GLY A 101 4.67 -7.26 5.69
N VAL A 102 5.66 -8.07 6.08
CA VAL A 102 6.56 -7.76 7.21
C VAL A 102 7.35 -6.48 6.93
N PHE A 103 7.86 -6.30 5.71
CA PHE A 103 8.57 -5.10 5.31
C PHE A 103 7.68 -3.85 5.48
N VAL A 104 6.42 -3.91 5.04
CA VAL A 104 5.50 -2.79 5.23
C VAL A 104 5.27 -2.50 6.72
N ILE A 105 5.10 -3.51 7.57
CA ILE A 105 4.93 -3.30 9.02
C ILE A 105 6.16 -2.61 9.63
N VAL A 106 7.36 -3.10 9.30
CA VAL A 106 8.63 -2.54 9.81
C VAL A 106 8.82 -1.10 9.34
N GLY A 107 8.51 -0.83 8.07
CA GLY A 107 8.69 0.50 7.50
C GLY A 107 7.66 1.52 8.01
N VAL A 108 6.49 1.12 8.51
CA VAL A 108 5.56 2.08 9.16
C VAL A 108 6.21 2.73 10.37
N ALA A 109 6.98 1.98 11.16
CA ALA A 109 7.57 2.49 12.40
C ALA A 109 8.80 3.39 12.17
N ASN A 110 9.61 3.12 11.16
CA ASN A 110 10.92 3.78 10.97
C ASN A 110 11.08 4.49 9.62
N LEU A 111 10.15 4.32 8.68
CA LEU A 111 10.24 4.78 7.29
C LEU A 111 11.60 4.47 6.62
N PHE A 112 12.25 3.40 7.10
CA PHE A 112 13.61 2.96 6.75
C PHE A 112 14.71 4.03 6.82
N GLY A 113 14.53 5.09 7.63
CA GLY A 113 15.50 6.20 7.68
C GLY A 113 15.63 6.97 6.36
N ILE A 114 14.66 6.83 5.45
CA ILE A 114 14.68 7.49 4.13
C ILE A 114 14.71 9.02 4.28
N ILE A 115 14.13 9.54 5.36
CA ILE A 115 14.08 10.98 5.63
C ILE A 115 15.49 11.54 5.83
N ASP A 116 16.32 10.86 6.63
CA ASP A 116 17.70 11.29 6.91
C ASP A 116 18.56 11.27 5.63
N ILE A 117 18.39 10.22 4.82
CA ILE A 117 19.08 10.07 3.53
C ILE A 117 18.61 11.16 2.55
N SER A 118 17.31 11.46 2.51
CA SER A 118 16.74 12.50 1.67
C SER A 118 17.28 13.88 2.04
N GLN A 119 17.37 14.20 3.33
CA GLN A 119 17.92 15.48 3.80
C GLN A 119 19.40 15.64 3.45
N ALA A 120 20.19 14.57 3.61
CA ALA A 120 21.60 14.56 3.22
C ALA A 120 21.78 14.76 1.70
N ALA A 121 20.94 14.15 0.87
CA ALA A 121 20.98 14.31 -0.58
C ALA A 121 20.64 15.75 -1.02
N THR A 122 19.62 16.36 -0.41
CA THR A 122 19.26 17.76 -0.67
C THR A 122 20.40 18.72 -0.32
N GLY A 123 21.09 18.50 0.81
CA GLY A 123 22.23 19.33 1.21
C GLY A 123 23.41 19.29 0.24
N MET A 124 23.63 18.16 -0.47
CA MET A 124 24.70 18.04 -1.48
C MET A 124 24.36 18.72 -2.81
N LEU A 125 23.08 18.91 -3.14
CA LEU A 125 22.67 19.57 -4.39
C LEU A 125 22.82 21.10 -4.33
N PHE A 126 22.82 21.67 -3.14
CA PHE A 126 22.87 23.11 -2.90
C PHE A 126 24.23 23.61 -2.37
N ASN A 127 25.25 22.75 -2.41
CA ASN A 127 26.64 23.08 -2.06
C ASN A 127 27.56 22.95 -3.27
#